data_AF-A0A7Z1HM76-F1
#
_entry.id   AF-A0A7Z1HM76-F1
#
_cell.length_a   1.000
_cell.length_b   1.000
_cell.length_c   1.000
_cell.angle_alpha   90.00
_cell.angle_beta   90.00
_cell.angle_gamma   90.00
#
_symmetry.space_group_name_H-M   'P 1'
#
loop_
_entity.id
_entity.type
_entity.pdbx_description
1 polymer ?
#
loop_
_entity_poly.entity_id
_entity_poly.type
_entity_poly.pdbx_seq_one_letter_code
_entity_poly.pdbx_strand_id
1 'polypeptide(L)' 'MKDIKCIWFWFTLVVCPLLIILGVTTVAQLLGQYMYSEQFSFSSLSSFQIAFIGGGVCAFSVFLSTLKEVKIRFFAK' A
#
# COMPACT_ATOMS: atom_id res chain seq x y z
N MET A 1 6.32 -7.32 27.13
CA MET A 1 6.10 -6.16 26.22
C MET A 1 6.99 -6.15 24.98
N LYS A 2 8.20 -6.75 24.98
CA LYS A 2 9.08 -6.81 23.79
C LYS A 2 8.49 -7.66 22.66
N ASP A 3 7.95 -8.83 22.97
CA ASP A 3 7.35 -9.74 21.97
C ASP A 3 6.14 -9.15 21.25
N ILE A 4 5.27 -8.45 21.99
CA ILE A 4 4.08 -7.77 21.42
C ILE A 4 4.50 -6.75 20.37
N LYS A 5 5.56 -5.97 20.63
CA LYS A 5 6.08 -5.01 19.65
C LYS A 5 6.71 -5.69 18.43
N CYS A 6 7.34 -6.86 18.62
CA CYS A 6 7.91 -7.64 17.53
C CYS A 6 6.81 -8.22 16.62
N ILE A 7 5.74 -8.77 17.20
CA ILE A 7 4.60 -9.30 16.46
C ILE A 7 3.91 -8.18 15.68
N TRP A 8 3.72 -7.01 16.30
CA TRP A 8 3.11 -5.85 15.63
C TRP A 8 3.96 -5.35 14.46
N PHE A 9 5.30 -5.37 14.61
CA PHE A 9 6.24 -5.02 13.56
C PHE A 9 6.15 -5.98 12.36
N TRP A 10 6.16 -7.29 12.62
CA TRP A 10 6.00 -8.30 11.58
C TRP A 10 4.62 -8.22 10.91
N PHE A 11 3.58 -7.93 11.68
CA PHE A 11 2.25 -7.71 11.14
C PHE A 11 2.21 -6.50 10.20
N THR A 12 2.76 -5.35 10.60
CA THR A 12 2.89 -4.17 9.74
C THR A 12 3.72 -4.46 8.49
N LEU A 13 4.79 -5.25 8.62
CA LEU A 13 5.66 -5.65 7.51
C LEU A 13 4.92 -6.48 6.44
N VAL A 14 3.94 -7.30 6.83
CA VAL A 14 3.15 -8.13 5.91
C VAL A 14 1.90 -7.40 5.41
N VAL A 15 1.25 -6.61 6.26
CA VAL A 15 0.02 -5.89 5.92
C VAL A 15 0.28 -4.70 5.00
N CYS A 16 1.37 -3.97 5.18
CA CYS A 16 1.73 -2.86 4.29
C CYS A 16 1.89 -3.27 2.82
N PRO A 17 2.69 -4.29 2.45
CA PRO A 17 2.83 -4.70 1.06
C PRO A 17 1.51 -5.19 0.47
N LEU A 18 0.64 -5.82 1.27
CA LEU A 18 -0.70 -6.21 0.83
C LEU A 18 -1.55 -4.99 0.45
N LEU A 19 -1.56 -3.95 1.29
CA LEU A 19 -2.24 -2.68 1.00
C LEU A 19 -1.65 -1.96 -0.22
N ILE A 20 -0.33 -2.00 -0.39
CA ILE A 20 0.35 -1.40 -1.55
C ILE A 20 -0.05 -2.12 -2.84
N ILE A 21 -0.07 -3.46 -2.84
CA ILE A 21 -0.50 -4.25 -4.02
C ILE A 21 -1.96 -3.93 -4.37
N LEU A 22 -2.85 -3.86 -3.38
CA LEU A 22 -4.25 -3.46 -3.57
C LEU A 22 -4.38 -2.03 -4.13
N GLY A 23 -3.56 -1.09 -3.65
CA GLY A 23 -3.50 0.26 -4.20
C GLY A 23 -3.03 0.29 -5.65
N VAL A 24 -1.96 -0.44 -5.98
CA VAL A 24 -1.41 -0.49 -7.35
C VAL A 24 -2.36 -1.18 -8.33
N THR A 25 -3.01 -2.28 -7.92
CA THR A 25 -3.97 -2.98 -8.78
C THR A 25 -5.21 -2.12 -9.05
N THR A 26 -5.70 -1.38 -8.07
CA THR A 26 -6.81 -0.43 -8.27
C THR A 26 -6.41 0.71 -9.22
N VAL A 27 -5.21 1.28 -9.11
CA VAL A 27 -4.69 2.25 -10.10
C VAL A 27 -4.61 1.63 -11.50
N ALA A 28 -4.06 0.41 -11.62
CA ALA A 28 -3.91 -0.26 -12.91
C ALA A 28 -5.27 -0.57 -13.57
N GLN A 29 -6.27 -0.97 -12.78
CA GLN A 29 -7.63 -1.19 -13.29
C GLN A 29 -8.29 0.12 -13.75
N LEU A 30 -8.12 1.21 -13.00
CA LEU A 30 -8.57 2.54 -13.43
C LEU A 30 -7.92 2.95 -14.75
N LEU A 31 -6.60 2.78 -14.85
CA LEU A 31 -5.83 3.15 -16.04
C LEU A 31 -6.23 2.32 -17.26
N GLY A 32 -6.45 1.01 -17.08
CA GLY A 32 -6.93 0.11 -18.13
C GLY A 32 -8.31 0.49 -18.63
N GLN A 33 -9.22 0.84 -17.71
CA GLN A 33 -10.56 1.30 -18.10
C GLN A 33 -10.53 2.68 -18.78
N TYR A 34 -9.65 3.60 -18.34
CA TYR A 34 -9.42 4.89 -18.99
C TYR A 34 -8.92 4.74 -20.43
N MET A 35 -7.97 3.83 -20.66
CA MET A 35 -7.41 3.58 -21.99
C MET A 35 -8.40 2.90 -22.95
N TYR A 36 -9.34 2.12 -22.43
CA TYR A 36 -10.24 1.29 -23.25
C TYR A 36 -11.62 1.92 -23.49
N SER A 37 -12.01 2.95 -22.72
CA SER A 37 -13.37 3.52 -22.76
C SER A 37 -13.35 4.99 -23.17
N GLU A 38 -13.98 5.34 -24.30
CA GLU A 38 -14.17 6.74 -24.74
C GLU A 38 -15.09 7.56 -23.80
N GLN A 39 -15.79 6.90 -22.86
CA GLN A 39 -16.69 7.50 -21.87
C GLN A 39 -16.22 7.25 -20.43
N PHE A 40 -14.95 7.51 -20.13
CA PHE A 40 -14.45 7.40 -18.76
C PHE A 40 -15.06 8.49 -17.86
N SER A 41 -16.13 8.16 -17.15
CA SER A 41 -16.83 9.08 -16.26
C SER A 41 -16.32 8.94 -14.83
N PHE A 42 -15.63 9.97 -14.33
CA PHE A 42 -15.15 10.06 -12.94
C PHE A 42 -16.26 9.89 -11.89
N SER A 43 -17.53 10.07 -12.27
CA SER A 43 -18.69 9.81 -11.40
C SER A 43 -18.87 8.35 -11.01
N SER A 44 -18.24 7.40 -11.72
CA SER A 44 -18.25 5.97 -11.38
C SER A 44 -17.16 5.57 -10.39
N LEU A 45 -16.24 6.49 -10.03
CA LEU A 45 -15.18 6.16 -9.07
C LEU A 45 -15.78 5.95 -7.70
N SER A 46 -15.74 4.69 -7.26
CA SER A 46 -16.17 4.33 -5.92
C SER A 46 -15.24 4.96 -4.89
N SER A 47 -15.78 5.55 -3.83
CA SER A 47 -15.02 6.12 -2.71
C SER A 47 -13.99 5.13 -2.15
N PHE A 48 -14.27 3.83 -2.23
CA PHE A 48 -13.36 2.76 -1.86
C PHE A 48 -12.09 2.72 -2.71
N GLN A 49 -12.17 2.91 -4.04
CA GLN A 49 -10.97 2.91 -4.90
C GLN A 49 -10.04 4.07 -4.55
N ILE A 50 -10.61 5.26 -4.30
CA ILE A 50 -9.84 6.43 -3.88
C ILE A 50 -9.17 6.17 -2.52
N ALA A 51 -9.90 5.55 -1.59
CA ALA A 51 -9.37 5.15 -0.29
C ALA A 51 -8.25 4.10 -0.40
N PHE A 52 -8.35 3.14 -1.33
CA PHE A 52 -7.29 2.15 -1.57
C PHE A 52 -6.05 2.75 -2.22
N ILE A 53 -6.21 3.70 -3.14
CA ILE A 53 -5.07 4.43 -3.75
C ILE A 53 -4.37 5.28 -2.69
N GLY A 54 -5.13 6.10 -1.95
CA GLY A 54 -4.58 6.93 -0.86
C GLY A 54 -3.98 6.08 0.26
N GLY A 55 -4.67 5.02 0.67
CA GLY A 55 -4.20 4.06 1.66
C GLY A 55 -2.94 3.31 1.20
N GLY A 56 -2.85 2.93 -0.07
CA GLY A 56 -1.67 2.30 -0.66
C GLY A 56 -0.45 3.23 -0.68
N VAL A 57 -0.64 4.51 -1.04
CA VAL A 57 0.45 5.52 -1.03
C VAL A 57 0.93 5.80 0.40
N CYS A 58 0.01 5.93 1.35
CA CYS A 58 0.35 6.09 2.77
C CYS A 58 1.02 4.85 3.36
N ALA A 59 0.56 3.64 2.99
CA ALA A 59 1.18 2.39 3.40
C ALA A 59 2.60 2.24 2.81
N PHE A 60 2.85 2.79 1.63
CA PHE A 60 4.17 2.78 1.00
C PHE A 60 5.23 3.55 1.79
N SER A 61 4.90 4.74 2.29
CA SER A 61 5.83 5.54 3.10
C SER A 61 6.13 4.88 4.46
N VAL A 62 5.11 4.28 5.08
CA VAL A 62 5.25 3.49 6.32
C VAL A 62 6.08 2.24 6.08
N PHE A 63 5.88 1.54 4.97
CA PHE A 63 6.66 0.36 4.58
C PHE A 63 8.14 0.69 4.38
N LEU A 64 8.46 1.76 3.65
CA LEU A 64 9.85 2.19 3.45
C LEU A 64 10.54 2.57 4.76
N SER A 65 9.82 3.23 5.67
CA SER A 65 10.33 3.56 7.01
C SER A 65 10.62 2.30 7.81
N THR A 66 9.71 1.33 7.76
CA THR A 66 9.85 0.01 8.42
C THR A 66 11.04 -0.75 7.84
N LEU A 67 11.20 -0.78 6.51
CA LEU A 67 12.35 -1.42 5.84
C LEU A 67 13.68 -0.75 6.17
N LYS A 68 13.73 0.58 6.27
CA LYS A 68 14.93 1.29 6.75
C LYS A 68 15.29 0.82 8.17
N GLU A 69 14.29 0.69 9.04
CA GLU A 69 14.49 0.21 10.41
C GLU A 69 14.98 -1.25 10.45
N VAL A 70 14.42 -2.14 9.63
CA VAL A 70 14.91 -3.52 9.45
C VAL A 70 16.35 -3.51 8.99
N LYS A 71 16.66 -2.74 7.93
CA LYS A 71 18.00 -2.71 7.33
C LYS A 71 19.05 -2.22 8.33
N ILE A 72 18.74 -1.21 9.13
CA ILE A 72 19.65 -0.73 10.18
C ILE A 72 19.84 -1.81 11.26
N ARG A 73 18.78 -2.48 11.69
CA ARG A 73 18.86 -3.48 12.77
C ARG A 73 19.50 -4.81 12.37
N PHE A 74 19.31 -5.25 11.12
CA PHE A 74 19.77 -6.56 10.65
C PHE A 74 20.96 -6.51 9.71
N PHE A 75 21.21 -5.39 9.02
CA PHE A 75 22.25 -5.26 8.01
C PHE A 75 23.45 -4.41 8.45
N ALA A 76 23.35 -3.68 9.57
CA ALA A 76 24.46 -2.94 10.17
C ALA A 76 25.20 -3.72 11.27
N LYS A 77 25.11 -5.06 11.26
CA LYS A 77 25.91 -5.95 12.09
C LYS A 77 26.93 -6.67 11.20
#